data_AF-A0A2W0BME2-F1
#
_entry.id   AF-A0A2W0BME2-F1
#
_cell.length_a   1.000
_cell.length_b   1.000
_cell.length_c   1.000
_cell.angle_alpha   90.00
_cell.angle_beta   90.00
_cell.angle_gamma   90.00
#
_symmetry.space_group_name_H-M   'P 1'
#
loop_
_entity.id
_entity.type
_entity.pdbx_description
1 polymer ?
#
loop_
_entity_poly.entity_id
_entity_poly.type
_entity_poly.pdbx_seq_one_letter_code
_entity_poly.pdbx_strand_id
1 'polypeptide(L)'
;MRAKLIASLSTLAVLIGMSFYSAGGPAQTAQMARQEPHMSAALGHLQQAKAELEKSTPNKGGHREKAMQLVDQAMQQVQQGEAYYEQHPGK
;
A
#
# COMPACT_ATOMS: atom_id res chain seq x y z
N MET A 1 -29.22 -51.49 22.12
CA MET A 1 -30.35 -50.54 22.29
C MET A 1 -29.84 -49.12 22.10
N ARG A 2 -30.50 -48.33 21.22
CA ARG A 2 -30.55 -46.84 21.13
C ARG A 2 -29.25 -46.11 20.74
N ALA A 3 -29.03 -45.83 19.44
CA ALA A 3 -29.47 -44.65 18.64
C ALA A 3 -28.36 -43.58 18.58
N LYS A 4 -27.44 -43.62 17.59
CA LYS A 4 -27.45 -42.96 16.25
C LYS A 4 -27.49 -41.43 16.29
N LEU A 5 -26.44 -40.77 15.80
CA LEU A 5 -26.39 -39.50 15.03
C LEU A 5 -24.92 -39.32 14.55
N ILE A 6 -24.48 -39.92 13.43
CA ILE A 6 -24.49 -39.40 12.05
C ILE A 6 -23.88 -38.00 11.92
N ALA A 7 -22.65 -37.93 11.41
CA ALA A 7 -22.26 -37.01 10.35
C ALA A 7 -20.93 -37.49 9.71
N SER A 8 -21.05 -38.52 8.88
CA SER A 8 -20.10 -38.80 7.81
C SER A 8 -20.13 -37.64 6.81
N LEU A 9 -18.99 -37.14 6.35
CA LEU A 9 -18.71 -37.02 4.92
C LEU A 9 -17.24 -36.67 4.70
N SER A 10 -16.46 -37.70 4.42
CA SER A 10 -15.20 -37.58 3.70
C SER A 10 -15.47 -37.19 2.25
N THR A 11 -14.45 -36.54 1.65
CA THR A 11 -14.21 -36.26 0.22
C THR A 11 -15.14 -35.29 -0.51
N LEU A 12 -14.59 -34.14 -0.93
CA LEU A 12 -14.40 -33.90 -2.37
C LEU A 12 -13.31 -32.86 -2.63
N ALA A 13 -12.36 -33.23 -3.48
CA ALA A 13 -11.35 -32.36 -4.04
C ALA A 13 -11.86 -31.72 -5.35
N VAL A 14 -11.25 -30.58 -5.70
CA VAL A 14 -11.17 -29.97 -7.04
C VAL A 14 -12.44 -29.33 -7.60
N LEU A 15 -12.39 -28.01 -7.82
CA LEU A 15 -12.73 -27.42 -9.12
C LEU A 15 -11.81 -26.22 -9.43
N ILE A 16 -10.91 -26.45 -10.38
CA ILE A 16 -10.35 -25.43 -11.28
C ILE A 16 -11.47 -25.00 -12.23
N GLY A 17 -11.55 -23.70 -12.54
CA GLY A 17 -12.38 -23.11 -13.60
C GLY A 17 -12.93 -21.78 -13.10
N MET A 18 -12.77 -20.63 -13.75
CA MET A 18 -12.49 -20.37 -15.15
C MET A 18 -11.99 -18.94 -15.28
N SER A 19 -11.06 -18.76 -16.20
CA SER A 19 -10.51 -17.52 -16.69
C SER A 19 -11.57 -16.46 -17.04
N PHE A 20 -11.29 -15.22 -16.64
CA PHE A 20 -11.56 -14.02 -17.42
C PHE A 20 -10.25 -13.21 -17.31
N TYR A 21 -9.30 -13.26 -18.25
CA TYR A 21 -9.36 -12.58 -19.56
C TYR A 21 -10.47 -11.52 -19.65
N SER A 22 -10.52 -10.60 -18.68
CA SER A 22 -11.07 -9.29 -18.97
C SER A 22 -10.02 -8.56 -19.81
N ALA A 23 -10.31 -8.47 -21.10
CA ALA A 23 -9.88 -7.37 -21.95
C ALA A 23 -10.39 -6.05 -21.34
N GLY A 24 -9.75 -5.61 -20.26
CA GLY A 24 -9.85 -4.25 -19.73
C GLY A 24 -8.83 -3.42 -20.50
N GLY A 25 -9.32 -2.58 -21.40
CA GLY A 25 -8.51 -1.75 -22.30
C GLY A 25 -7.52 -0.79 -21.61
N PRO A 26 -6.80 0.05 -22.37
CA PRO A 26 -5.73 0.95 -21.90
C PRO A 26 -6.15 2.03 -20.88
N ALA A 27 -7.28 1.89 -20.22
CA ALA A 27 -7.79 2.82 -19.20
C ALA A 27 -7.09 2.68 -17.84
N GLN A 28 -6.51 1.51 -17.50
CA GLN A 28 -5.81 1.33 -16.21
C GLN A 28 -4.37 1.88 -16.25
N THR A 29 -3.73 1.91 -17.42
CA THR A 29 -2.41 2.52 -17.59
C THR A 29 -2.49 4.05 -17.57
N ALA A 30 -3.59 4.65 -18.02
CA ALA A 30 -3.78 6.11 -17.98
C ALA A 30 -3.90 6.68 -16.56
N GLN A 31 -4.29 5.86 -15.58
CA GLN A 31 -4.38 6.26 -14.18
C GLN A 31 -3.06 6.06 -13.42
N MET A 32 -2.25 5.06 -13.80
CA MET A 32 -0.87 4.89 -13.32
C MET A 32 0.12 5.84 -14.00
N ALA A 33 -0.18 6.31 -15.21
CA ALA A 33 0.66 7.26 -15.95
C ALA A 33 0.65 8.68 -15.35
N ARG A 34 -0.21 8.95 -14.37
CA ARG A 34 -0.38 10.29 -13.78
C ARG A 34 0.41 10.50 -12.50
N GLN A 35 1.00 9.46 -11.91
CA GLN A 35 1.83 9.56 -10.71
C GLN A 35 3.27 9.22 -11.07
N GLU A 36 4.22 10.05 -10.63
CA GLU A 36 5.64 9.72 -10.73
C GLU A 36 5.91 8.54 -9.78
N PRO A 37 6.29 7.35 -10.30
CA PRO A 37 6.24 6.11 -9.52
C PRO A 37 7.25 6.09 -8.37
N HIS A 38 8.36 6.84 -8.45
CA HIS A 38 9.38 6.88 -7.41
C HIS A 38 9.02 7.82 -6.26
N MET A 39 8.39 8.95 -6.56
CA MET A 39 7.87 9.91 -5.59
C MET A 39 6.75 9.28 -4.78
N SER A 40 5.83 8.57 -5.43
CA SER A 40 4.78 7.82 -4.75
C SER A 40 5.34 6.74 -3.81
N ALA A 41 6.33 5.99 -4.28
CA ALA A 41 7.04 5.02 -3.45
C ALA A 41 7.77 5.68 -2.27
N ALA A 42 8.44 6.82 -2.50
CA ALA A 42 9.12 7.58 -1.46
C ALA A 42 8.14 8.07 -0.38
N LEU A 43 6.95 8.54 -0.79
CA LEU A 43 5.89 8.93 0.15
C LEU A 43 5.47 7.75 1.03
N GLY A 44 5.29 6.57 0.44
CA GLY A 44 4.99 5.34 1.18
C GLY A 44 6.08 4.96 2.19
N HIS A 45 7.36 5.05 1.81
CA HIS A 45 8.48 4.79 2.71
C HIS A 45 8.58 5.81 3.86
N LEU A 46 8.31 7.09 3.59
CA LEU A 46 8.29 8.13 4.62
C LEU A 46 7.15 7.91 5.62
N GLN A 47 5.96 7.51 5.15
CA GLN A 47 4.84 7.15 6.03
C GLN A 47 5.19 5.96 6.94
N GLN A 48 5.84 4.93 6.39
CA GLN A 48 6.34 3.81 7.18
C GLN A 48 7.37 4.26 8.22
N ALA A 49 8.33 5.10 7.83
CA ALA A 49 9.33 5.64 8.75
C ALA A 49 8.68 6.44 9.89
N LYS A 50 7.69 7.29 9.59
CA LYS A 50 6.92 8.02 10.61
C LYS A 50 6.22 7.09 11.59
N ALA A 51 5.55 6.05 11.07
CA ALA A 51 4.85 5.07 11.92
C ALA A 51 5.81 4.35 12.89
N GLU A 52 7.03 4.02 12.45
CA GLU A 52 8.04 3.42 13.33
C GLU A 52 8.60 4.41 14.36
N LEU A 53 8.75 5.68 13.99
CA LEU A 53 9.13 6.75 14.94
C LEU A 53 8.06 6.97 16.01
N GLU A 54 6.77 6.95 15.64
CA GLU A 54 5.65 7.11 16.57
C GLU A 54 5.60 5.97 17.61
N LYS A 55 5.89 4.74 17.19
CA LYS A 55 5.98 3.56 18.08
C LYS A 55 7.21 3.61 19.00
N SER A 56 8.24 4.38 18.66
CA SER A 56 9.47 4.45 19.43
C SER A 56 9.24 5.15 20.77
N THR A 57 9.45 4.42 21.87
CA THR A 57 9.58 4.97 23.22
C THR A 57 10.99 4.69 23.75
N PRO A 58 11.63 5.59 24.54
CA PRO A 58 11.32 7.01 24.83
C PRO A 58 11.72 7.96 23.68
N ASN A 59 11.47 9.27 23.81
CA ASN A 59 11.84 10.33 22.83
C ASN A 59 13.35 10.46 22.51
N LYS A 60 14.22 9.57 23.04
CA LYS A 60 15.68 9.50 22.86
C LYS A 60 16.35 10.89 22.83
N GLY A 61 16.15 11.69 23.87
CA GLY A 61 16.74 13.04 23.97
C GLY A 61 16.14 14.09 23.02
N GLY A 62 14.92 13.87 22.50
CA GLY A 62 14.25 14.77 21.55
C GLY A 62 14.47 14.39 20.08
N HIS A 63 15.36 13.44 19.79
CA HIS A 63 15.68 13.04 18.42
C HIS A 63 14.50 12.39 17.70
N ARG A 64 13.62 11.66 18.41
CA ARG A 64 12.44 11.03 17.79
C ARG A 64 11.47 12.09 17.26
N GLU A 65 11.13 13.08 18.06
CA GLU A 65 10.28 14.20 17.62
C GLU A 65 10.93 15.01 16.50
N LYS A 66 12.23 15.28 16.59
CA LYS A 66 12.95 15.96 15.52
C LYS A 66 12.93 15.16 14.21
N ALA A 67 13.08 13.84 14.29
CA ALA A 67 12.99 12.96 13.13
C ALA A 67 11.58 12.96 12.52
N MET A 68 10.52 12.90 13.34
CA MET A 68 9.14 12.99 12.84
C MET A 68 8.89 14.30 12.09
N GLN A 69 9.37 15.43 12.63
CA GLN A 69 9.27 16.73 11.95
C GLN A 69 9.98 16.75 10.58
N LEU A 70 11.17 16.16 10.50
CA LEU A 70 11.92 16.07 9.24
C LEU A 70 11.22 15.15 8.23
N VAL A 71 10.64 14.04 8.69
CA VAL A 71 9.85 13.14 7.84
C VAL A 71 8.62 13.85 7.31
N ASP A 72 7.90 14.61 8.14
CA ASP A 72 6.74 15.39 7.71
C ASP A 72 7.10 16.44 6.64
N GLN A 73 8.24 17.14 6.82
CA GLN A 73 8.75 18.08 5.82
C GLN A 73 9.11 17.39 4.51
N ALA A 74 9.75 16.21 4.58
CA ALA A 74 10.08 15.43 3.39
C ALA A 74 8.82 14.96 2.66
N MET A 75 7.79 14.49 3.38
CA MET A 75 6.50 14.10 2.78
C MET A 75 5.86 15.26 2.04
N GLN A 76 5.88 16.47 2.62
CA GLN A 76 5.38 17.68 1.95
C GLN A 76 6.13 17.98 0.65
N GLN A 77 7.45 17.86 0.63
CA GLN A 77 8.25 18.06 -0.58
C GLN A 77 7.94 17.02 -1.66
N VAL A 78 7.77 15.75 -1.27
CA VAL A 78 7.40 14.68 -2.20
C VAL A 78 6.03 14.95 -2.83
N GLN A 79 5.04 15.30 -2.02
CA GLN A 79 3.70 15.65 -2.52
C GLN A 79 3.71 16.87 -3.45
N GLN A 80 4.53 17.88 -3.15
CA GLN A 80 4.72 19.03 -4.03
C GLN A 80 5.35 18.64 -5.37
N GLY A 81 6.33 17.72 -5.35
CA GLY A 81 6.94 17.20 -6.58
C GLY A 81 5.98 16.36 -7.41
N GLU A 82 5.14 15.52 -6.79
CA GLU A 82 4.07 14.80 -7.48
C GLU A 82 3.09 15.78 -8.15
N ALA A 83 2.61 16.79 -7.40
CA ALA A 83 1.71 17.81 -7.92
C ALA A 83 2.37 18.62 -9.06
N TYR A 84 3.67 18.89 -8.98
CA TYR A 84 4.42 19.54 -10.05
C TYR A 84 4.48 18.67 -11.30
N TYR A 85 4.78 17.37 -11.15
CA TYR A 85 4.82 16.41 -12.26
C TYR A 85 3.45 16.28 -12.95
N GLU A 86 2.37 16.22 -12.18
CA GLU A 86 1.00 16.21 -12.70
C GLU A 86 0.68 17.45 -13.56
N GLN A 87 1.22 18.61 -13.17
CA GLN A 87 1.09 19.87 -13.91
C GLN A 87 2.06 19.99 -15.09
N HIS A 88 3.18 19.28 -15.05
CA HIS A 88 4.28 19.36 -16.03
C HIS A 88 4.68 17.97 -16.55
N PRO A 89 3.77 17.25 -17.22
CA PRO A 89 4.06 15.91 -17.71
C PRO A 89 5.25 15.93 -18.70
N GLY A 90 6.26 15.10 -18.43
CA GLY A 90 7.45 14.94 -19.28
C GLY A 90 8.70 15.72 -18.85
N LYS A 91 8.69 16.32 -17.65
CA LYS A 91 9.89 16.82 -16.94
C LYS A 91 10.09 16.07 -15.64
#